data_AF-A0A7W8QJ66-F1
#
_entry.id   AF-A0A7W8QJ66-F1
#
_cell.length_a   1.000
_cell.length_b   1.000
_cell.length_c   1.000
_cell.angle_alpha   90.00
_cell.angle_beta   90.00
_cell.angle_gamma   90.00
#
_symmetry.space_group_name_H-M   'P 1'
#
loop_
_entity.id
_entity.type
_entity.pdbx_description
1 polymer ?
#
loop_
_entity_poly.entity_id
_entity_poly.type
_entity_poly.pdbx_seq_one_letter_code
_entity_poly.pdbx_strand_id
1 'polypeptide(L)'
;MTRAQPSDAEWDFIAPFLPIGAFGPYPHNLRAQFEGVVWKFRSGAQWREMPECFGPWQTAYDRFRHWRKAGVFAALLDGAIAEAARQGEADLSLVSVDSTTARAHHDAAGLPVDAEVLHALERAATEKGAPARDKTDTSIPPPTSAGG
;
A
#
# COMPACT_ATOMS: atom_id res chain seq x y z
N MET A 1 21.93 10.24 11.42
CA MET A 1 21.90 10.06 9.95
C MET A 1 23.22 9.38 9.61
N THR A 2 23.25 8.09 9.33
CA THR A 2 23.18 7.47 7.98
C THR A 2 22.96 5.95 8.11
N ARG A 3 22.12 5.37 7.23
CA ARG A 3 21.93 3.92 6.89
C ARG A 3 20.45 3.68 6.71
N ALA A 4 19.87 3.48 5.53
CA ALA A 4 20.36 3.60 4.17
C ALA A 4 19.21 4.27 3.41
N GLN A 5 19.51 5.38 2.75
CA GLN A 5 18.71 5.80 1.60
C GLN A 5 19.08 4.81 0.49
N PRO A 6 18.14 4.39 -0.38
CA PRO A 6 18.48 3.62 -1.56
C PRO A 6 19.63 4.34 -2.27
N SER A 7 20.69 3.62 -2.60
CA SER A 7 21.69 4.09 -3.57
C SER A 7 21.00 4.40 -4.91
N ASP A 8 21.69 5.10 -5.80
CA ASP A 8 21.11 5.44 -7.10
C ASP A 8 20.76 4.18 -7.90
N ALA A 9 21.59 3.13 -7.81
CA ALA A 9 21.31 1.83 -8.43
C ALA A 9 20.08 1.13 -7.84
N GLU A 10 19.94 1.11 -6.50
CA GLU A 10 18.74 0.57 -5.86
C GLU A 10 17.51 1.41 -6.22
N TRP A 11 17.66 2.73 -6.32
CA TRP A 11 16.58 3.61 -6.74
C TRP A 11 16.14 3.35 -8.18
N ASP A 12 17.08 3.16 -9.11
CA ASP A 12 16.78 2.83 -10.50
C ASP A 12 16.02 1.50 -10.62
N PHE A 13 16.30 0.55 -9.73
CA PHE A 13 15.53 -0.68 -9.60
C PHE A 13 14.13 -0.44 -9.00
N ILE A 14 14.01 0.37 -7.94
CA ILE A 14 12.75 0.60 -7.21
C ILE A 14 11.76 1.48 -7.98
N ALA A 15 12.24 2.57 -8.59
CA ALA A 15 11.42 3.63 -9.15
C ALA A 15 10.36 3.13 -10.17
N PRO A 16 10.66 2.16 -11.07
CA PRO A 16 9.68 1.61 -12.00
C PRO A 16 8.46 0.94 -11.35
N PHE A 17 8.60 0.43 -10.12
CA PHE A 17 7.50 -0.21 -9.38
C PHE A 17 6.54 0.80 -8.75
N LEU A 18 6.94 2.05 -8.59
CA LEU A 18 6.14 3.06 -7.92
C LEU A 18 5.17 3.68 -8.93
N PRO A 19 3.85 3.41 -8.84
CA PRO A 19 2.89 4.03 -9.73
C PRO A 19 2.90 5.54 -9.51
N ILE A 20 3.37 6.25 -10.52
CA ILE A 20 3.27 7.69 -10.64
C ILE A 20 1.89 7.91 -11.25
N GLY A 21 0.93 8.31 -10.43
CA GLY A 21 -0.50 8.28 -10.79
C GLY A 21 -0.79 8.94 -12.15
N ALA A 22 -1.78 8.39 -12.86
CA ALA A 22 -2.30 8.91 -14.14
C ALA A 22 -2.84 10.36 -14.06
N PHE A 23 -2.97 10.92 -12.87
CA PHE A 23 -3.41 12.29 -12.62
C PHE A 23 -2.59 12.93 -11.50
N GLY A 24 -1.94 14.06 -11.83
CA GLY A 24 -1.22 14.92 -10.90
C GLY A 24 0.24 15.12 -11.30
N PRO A 25 0.82 16.30 -11.02
CA PRO A 25 2.21 16.60 -11.35
C PRO A 25 3.15 15.59 -10.70
N TYR A 26 4.22 15.26 -11.42
CA TYR A 26 5.30 14.39 -10.95
C TYR A 26 5.70 14.82 -9.54
N PRO A 27 5.62 13.98 -8.50
CA PRO A 27 6.12 14.39 -7.21
C PRO A 27 7.64 14.54 -7.35
N HIS A 28 8.13 15.77 -7.32
CA HIS A 28 9.56 16.10 -7.47
C HIS A 28 10.40 15.41 -6.37
N ASN A 29 9.72 14.92 -5.33
CA ASN A 29 10.25 14.27 -4.14
C ASN A 29 9.83 12.80 -4.02
N LEU A 30 9.57 12.07 -5.12
CA LEU A 30 9.12 10.66 -5.07
C LEU A 30 10.09 9.76 -4.27
N ARG A 31 11.39 9.93 -4.48
CA ARG A 31 12.45 9.23 -3.75
C ARG A 31 12.41 9.54 -2.25
N ALA A 32 12.36 10.81 -1.89
CA ALA A 32 12.28 11.24 -0.50
C ALA A 32 11.01 10.71 0.20
N GLN A 33 9.88 10.65 -0.51
CA GLN A 33 8.63 10.06 0.02
C GLN A 33 8.79 8.56 0.26
N PHE A 34 9.39 7.82 -0.69
CA PHE A 34 9.67 6.41 -0.52
C PHE A 34 10.65 6.17 0.65
N GLU A 35 11.70 6.97 0.75
CA GLU A 35 12.65 6.94 1.86
C GLU A 35 11.97 7.21 3.21
N GLY A 36 11.01 8.14 3.28
CA GLY A 36 10.20 8.39 4.47
C GLY A 36 9.35 7.17 4.88
N VAL A 37 8.81 6.45 3.91
CA VAL A 37 8.07 5.20 4.15
C VAL A 37 9.02 4.12 4.67
N VAL A 38 10.19 3.94 4.06
CA VAL A 38 11.23 3.01 4.54
C VAL A 38 11.68 3.36 5.96
N TRP A 39 11.89 4.66 6.24
CA TRP A 39 12.22 5.15 7.57
C TRP A 39 11.15 4.75 8.58
N LYS A 40 9.85 4.93 8.26
CA LYS A 40 8.75 4.60 9.17
C LYS A 40 8.71 3.11 9.54
N PHE A 41 8.90 2.23 8.55
CA PHE A 41 8.88 0.79 8.81
C PHE A 41 10.07 0.32 9.62
N ARG A 42 11.22 0.96 9.42
CA ARG A 42 12.44 0.61 10.14
C ARG A 42 12.49 1.20 11.55
N SER A 43 11.99 2.42 11.75
CA SER A 43 12.02 3.09 13.05
C SER A 43 10.94 2.58 14.01
N GLY A 44 9.80 2.11 13.47
CA GLY A 44 8.64 1.80 14.29
C GLY A 44 7.93 3.05 14.86
N ALA A 45 8.54 4.23 14.76
CA ALA A 45 8.03 5.51 15.28
C ALA A 45 6.70 5.94 14.67
N GLN A 46 6.05 6.95 15.23
CA GLN A 46 4.80 7.47 14.69
C GLN A 46 5.06 8.23 13.38
N TRP A 47 4.09 8.27 12.47
CA TRP A 47 4.20 9.03 11.22
C TRP A 47 4.51 10.53 11.46
N ARG A 48 3.98 11.10 12.55
CA ARG A 48 4.21 12.50 12.94
C ARG A 48 5.65 12.80 13.35
N GLU A 49 6.43 11.77 13.67
CA GLU A 49 7.85 11.88 14.04
C GLU A 49 8.77 11.72 12.83
N MET A 50 8.21 11.54 11.62
CA MET A 50 8.98 11.42 10.40
C MET A 50 9.80 12.69 10.15
N PRO A 51 11.12 12.58 9.92
CA PRO A 51 11.96 13.73 9.60
C PRO A 51 11.46 14.51 8.39
N GLU A 52 11.51 15.85 8.48
CA GLU A 52 11.04 16.75 7.43
C GLU A 52 11.83 16.62 6.11
N CYS A 53 13.06 16.07 6.15
CA CYS A 53 13.85 15.82 4.95
C CYS A 53 13.18 14.84 3.96
N PHE A 54 12.21 14.04 4.41
CA PHE A 54 11.41 13.16 3.56
C PHE A 54 10.14 13.83 3.01
N GLY A 55 9.90 15.09 3.38
CA GLY A 55 8.69 15.85 3.06
C GLY A 55 7.57 15.67 4.09
N PRO A 56 6.36 16.20 3.81
CA PRO A 56 5.23 16.12 4.72
C PRO A 56 4.80 14.66 4.97
N TRP A 57 4.67 14.28 6.25
CA TRP A 57 4.32 12.91 6.63
C TRP A 57 2.95 12.46 6.10
N GLN A 58 2.00 13.39 5.93
CA GLN A 58 0.68 13.07 5.35
C GLN A 58 0.84 12.58 3.91
N THR A 59 1.69 13.26 3.13
CA THR A 59 1.96 12.89 1.74
C THR A 59 2.65 11.52 1.65
N ALA A 60 3.65 11.27 2.50
CA ALA A 60 4.31 9.96 2.56
C ALA A 60 3.32 8.84 2.95
N TYR A 61 2.45 9.09 3.92
CA TYR A 61 1.41 8.16 4.33
C TYR A 61 0.40 7.86 3.21
N ASP A 62 -0.12 8.90 2.54
CA ASP A 62 -1.10 8.73 1.45
C ASP A 62 -0.50 7.95 0.28
N ARG A 63 0.78 8.19 -0.03
CA ARG A 63 1.54 7.44 -1.04
C ARG A 63 1.75 6.00 -0.62
N PHE A 64 2.20 5.76 0.61
CA PHE A 64 2.30 4.41 1.16
C PHE A 64 0.97 3.67 1.04
N ARG A 65 -0.14 4.30 1.43
CA ARG A 65 -1.48 3.70 1.35
C ARG A 65 -1.84 3.35 -0.10
N HIS A 66 -1.52 4.22 -1.06
CA HIS A 66 -1.74 3.97 -2.47
C HIS A 66 -0.89 2.80 -2.98
N TRP A 67 0.42 2.81 -2.73
CA TRP A 67 1.35 1.77 -3.14
C TRP A 67 1.02 0.41 -2.53
N ARG A 68 0.68 0.37 -1.25
CA ARG A 68 0.21 -0.84 -0.59
C ARG A 68 -1.04 -1.40 -1.29
N LYS A 69 -2.00 -0.55 -1.63
CA LYS A 69 -3.22 -0.97 -2.34
C LYS A 69 -2.92 -1.44 -3.77
N ALA A 70 -1.93 -0.85 -4.43
CA ALA A 70 -1.50 -1.23 -5.77
C ALA A 70 -0.59 -2.48 -5.79
N GLY A 71 -0.24 -3.06 -4.63
CA GLY A 71 0.62 -4.25 -4.56
C GLY A 71 2.12 -3.97 -4.80
N VAL A 72 2.54 -2.71 -4.74
CA VAL A 72 3.92 -2.28 -5.04
C VAL A 72 4.96 -3.06 -4.25
N PHE A 73 4.75 -3.22 -2.94
CA PHE A 73 5.74 -3.89 -2.09
C PHE A 73 5.87 -5.38 -2.37
N ALA A 74 4.77 -6.04 -2.77
CA ALA A 74 4.82 -7.44 -3.18
C ALA A 74 5.58 -7.58 -4.50
N ALA A 75 5.25 -6.75 -5.50
CA ALA A 75 5.95 -6.74 -6.79
C ALA A 75 7.44 -6.39 -6.64
N LEU A 76 7.79 -5.46 -5.74
CA LEU A 76 9.17 -5.09 -5.45
C LEU A 76 9.95 -6.28 -4.86
N LEU A 77 9.34 -7.01 -3.91
CA LEU A 77 9.95 -8.19 -3.31
C LEU A 77 10.17 -9.28 -4.36
N ASP A 78 9.16 -9.58 -5.17
CA ASP A 78 9.26 -10.57 -6.24
C ASP A 78 10.37 -10.21 -7.24
N GLY A 79 10.45 -8.94 -7.64
CA GLY A 79 11.50 -8.43 -8.51
C GLY A 79 12.89 -8.55 -7.89
N ALA A 80 13.03 -8.24 -6.59
CA ALA A 80 14.31 -8.32 -5.90
C ALA A 80 14.80 -9.77 -5.78
N ILE A 81 13.88 -10.72 -5.50
CA ILE A 81 14.18 -12.15 -5.49
C ILE A 81 14.61 -12.63 -6.87
N ALA A 82 13.89 -12.24 -7.93
CA ALA A 82 14.22 -12.61 -9.30
C ALA A 82 15.61 -12.08 -9.72
N GLU A 83 15.93 -10.85 -9.36
CA GLU A 83 17.23 -10.24 -9.66
C GLU A 83 18.37 -10.92 -8.89
N ALA A 84 18.18 -11.20 -7.59
CA ALA A 84 19.16 -11.95 -6.81
C ALA A 84 19.39 -13.36 -7.36
N ALA A 85 18.33 -14.05 -7.80
CA ALA A 85 18.45 -15.36 -8.44
C ALA A 85 19.21 -15.29 -9.78
N ARG A 86 18.97 -14.24 -10.59
CA ARG A 86 19.68 -14.00 -11.84
C ARG A 86 21.18 -13.77 -11.62
N GLN A 87 21.54 -13.14 -10.50
CA GLN A 87 22.94 -12.92 -10.11
C GLN A 87 23.57 -14.13 -9.40
N GLY A 88 22.80 -15.19 -9.12
CA GLY A 88 23.26 -16.35 -8.37
C GLY A 88 23.41 -16.10 -6.87
N GLU A 89 22.85 -15.01 -6.36
CA GLU A 89 22.88 -14.62 -4.93
C GLU A 89 21.71 -15.21 -4.14
N ALA A 90 20.66 -15.69 -4.82
CA ALA A 90 19.54 -16.40 -4.22
C ALA A 90 19.38 -17.80 -4.83
N ASP A 91 19.46 -18.84 -3.99
CA ASP A 91 19.11 -20.21 -4.37
C ASP A 91 17.61 -20.44 -4.15
N LEU A 92 16.88 -20.60 -5.25
CA LEU A 92 15.44 -20.84 -5.23
C LEU A 92 15.08 -22.33 -5.17
N SER A 93 16.07 -23.23 -5.09
CA SER A 93 15.83 -24.67 -4.92
C SER A 93 15.35 -25.04 -3.51
N LEU A 94 15.59 -24.15 -2.53
CA LEU A 94 15.16 -24.30 -1.14
C LEU A 94 14.48 -23.02 -0.66
N VAL A 95 13.17 -23.10 -0.40
CA VAL A 95 12.39 -21.97 0.15
C VAL A 95 11.96 -22.31 1.58
N SER A 96 12.30 -21.43 2.53
CA SER A 96 11.85 -21.54 3.92
C SER A 96 10.64 -20.64 4.15
N VAL A 97 9.63 -21.15 4.83
CA VAL A 97 8.43 -20.40 5.23
C VAL A 97 8.39 -20.35 6.74
N ASP A 98 8.48 -19.15 7.32
CA ASP A 98 8.25 -18.92 8.74
C ASP A 98 6.85 -18.32 8.99
N SER A 99 6.28 -18.62 10.15
CA SER A 99 5.03 -18.03 10.61
C SER A 99 5.24 -17.40 11.97
N THR A 100 4.73 -16.18 12.17
CA THR A 100 4.69 -15.53 13.49
C THR A 100 3.25 -15.38 13.95
N THR A 101 2.95 -15.84 15.16
CA THR A 101 1.63 -15.68 15.80
C THR A 101 1.73 -14.68 16.94
N ALA A 102 0.95 -13.60 16.90
CA ALA A 102 0.85 -12.63 17.99
C ALA A 102 -0.52 -12.75 18.69
N ARG A 103 -0.53 -12.71 20.02
CA ARG A 103 -1.78 -12.71 20.79
C ARG A 103 -2.48 -11.37 20.61
N ALA A 104 -3.76 -11.40 20.24
CA ALA A 104 -4.59 -10.20 20.20
C ALA A 104 -4.76 -9.64 21.63
N HIS A 105 -4.85 -8.30 21.74
CA HIS A 105 -5.25 -7.66 23.00
C HIS A 105 -6.65 -8.14 23.39
N HIS A 106 -6.96 -8.24 24.69
CA HIS A 106 -8.27 -8.72 25.14
C HIS A 106 -9.44 -7.88 24.59
N ASP A 107 -9.20 -6.59 24.35
CA ASP A 107 -10.18 -5.68 23.71
C ASP A 107 -10.51 -6.05 22.26
N ALA A 108 -9.68 -6.83 21.59
CA ALA A 108 -9.94 -7.30 20.22
C ALA A 108 -11.00 -8.42 20.16
N ALA A 109 -11.39 -9.00 21.31
CA ALA A 109 -12.41 -10.05 21.37
C ALA A 109 -13.82 -9.54 21.05
N GLY A 110 -14.04 -8.22 21.04
CA GLY A 110 -15.36 -7.62 20.83
C GLY A 110 -16.29 -7.80 22.02
N LEU A 111 -17.53 -7.30 21.87
CA LEU A 111 -18.59 -7.51 22.85
C LEU A 111 -19.14 -8.93 22.70
N PRO A 112 -19.38 -9.67 23.80
CA PRO A 112 -20.13 -10.91 23.75
C PRO A 112 -21.55 -10.60 23.24
N VAL A 113 -21.88 -11.13 22.07
CA VAL A 113 -23.20 -11.00 21.44
C VAL A 113 -23.96 -12.30 21.69
N ASP A 114 -25.21 -12.21 22.13
CA ASP A 114 -26.04 -13.39 22.27
C ASP A 114 -26.32 -14.03 20.89
N ALA A 115 -26.57 -15.34 20.90
CA ALA A 115 -26.71 -16.11 19.66
C ALA A 115 -27.89 -15.65 18.79
N GLU A 116 -28.94 -15.10 19.42
CA GLU A 116 -30.12 -14.59 18.71
C GLU A 116 -29.79 -13.29 17.97
N VAL A 117 -29.10 -12.36 18.62
CA VAL A 117 -28.62 -11.12 18.01
C VAL A 117 -27.56 -11.41 16.94
N LEU A 118 -26.65 -12.35 17.17
CA LEU A 118 -25.68 -12.75 16.14
C LEU A 118 -26.38 -13.31 14.90
N HIS A 119 -27.34 -14.22 15.07
CA HIS A 119 -28.10 -14.79 13.97
C HIS A 119 -28.96 -13.74 13.27
N ALA A 120 -29.54 -12.78 14.00
CA ALA A 120 -30.27 -11.65 13.43
C ALA A 120 -29.35 -10.74 12.60
N LEU A 121 -28.13 -10.46 13.08
CA LEU A 121 -27.12 -9.69 12.36
C LEU A 121 -26.63 -10.43 11.10
N GLU A 122 -26.41 -11.74 11.17
CA GLU A 122 -26.01 -12.57 10.03
C GLU A 122 -27.10 -12.62 8.96
N ARG A 123 -28.38 -12.80 9.34
CA ARG A 123 -29.51 -12.73 8.39
C ARG A 123 -29.62 -11.34 7.79
N ALA A 124 -29.49 -10.28 8.59
CA ALA A 124 -29.54 -8.91 8.09
C ALA A 124 -28.38 -8.59 7.13
N ALA A 125 -27.20 -9.22 7.32
CA ALA A 125 -26.05 -9.08 6.43
C ALA A 125 -26.23 -9.84 5.11
N THR A 126 -26.87 -11.02 5.13
CA THR A 126 -27.24 -11.76 3.91
C THR A 126 -28.40 -11.11 3.15
N GLU A 127 -29.37 -10.53 3.86
CA GLU A 127 -30.47 -9.75 3.28
C GLU A 127 -29.98 -8.41 2.70
N LYS A 128 -28.99 -7.77 3.33
CA LYS A 128 -28.21 -6.65 2.75
C LYS A 128 -27.10 -7.12 1.82
N GLY A 129 -27.41 -8.04 0.90
CA GLY A 129 -26.65 -8.13 -0.35
C GLY A 129 -26.71 -6.78 -1.06
N ALA A 130 -25.80 -5.86 -0.72
CA ALA A 130 -25.69 -4.57 -1.38
C ALA A 130 -25.39 -4.85 -2.86
N PRO A 131 -26.06 -4.17 -3.80
CA PRO A 131 -25.82 -4.42 -5.22
C PRO A 131 -24.34 -4.14 -5.51
N ALA A 132 -23.73 -5.03 -6.30
CA ALA A 132 -22.46 -4.73 -6.94
C ALA A 132 -22.60 -3.36 -7.62
N ARG A 133 -21.79 -2.38 -7.20
CA ARG A 133 -21.67 -1.12 -7.92
C ARG A 133 -21.04 -1.43 -9.27
N ASP A 134 -21.89 -1.64 -10.26
CA ASP A 134 -21.51 -1.66 -11.66
C ASP A 134 -21.02 -0.25 -12.02
N LYS A 135 -19.74 -0.14 -12.39
CA LYS A 135 -19.13 1.08 -12.91
C LYS A 135 -19.24 1.06 -14.43
N THR A 136 -20.46 0.98 -14.96
CA THR A 136 -20.71 1.20 -16.38
C THR A 136 -21.92 2.08 -16.62
N ASP A 137 -21.94 3.26 -16.03
CA ASP A 137 -22.58 4.40 -16.70
C ASP A 137 -21.93 5.71 -16.25
N THR A 138 -21.03 6.21 -17.09
CA THR A 138 -20.73 7.64 -17.12
C THR A 138 -20.94 8.05 -18.56
N SER A 139 -22.20 8.22 -18.95
CA SER A 139 -22.52 9.00 -20.13
C SER A 139 -21.89 10.39 -19.97
N ILE A 140 -20.97 10.70 -20.88
CA ILE A 140 -20.37 12.02 -21.05
C ILE A 140 -21.43 12.85 -21.80
N PRO A 141 -21.93 13.98 -21.27
CA PRO A 141 -22.79 14.84 -22.06
C PRO A 141 -21.98 15.49 -23.19
N PRO A 142 -22.56 15.64 -24.40
CA PRO A 142 -21.83 16.18 -25.55
C PRO A 142 -21.45 17.65 -25.33
N PRO A 143 -20.32 18.11 -25.91
CA PRO A 143 -19.91 19.50 -25.79
C PRO A 143 -20.86 20.42 -26.54
N THR A 144 -21.39 21.42 -25.83
CA THR A 144 -22.13 22.55 -26.40
C THR A 144 -21.25 23.29 -27.39
N SER A 145 -21.58 23.18 -28.67
CA SER A 145 -21.05 24.03 -29.72
C SER A 145 -21.59 25.45 -29.54
N ALA A 146 -20.73 26.39 -29.16
CA ALA A 146 -20.97 27.82 -29.31
C ALA A 146 -20.00 28.34 -30.38
N GLY A 147 -20.55 28.56 -31.59
CA GLY A 147 -19.96 29.44 -32.59
C GLY A 147 -20.56 30.84 -32.42
N GLY A 148 -19.72 31.86 -32.59
CA GLY A 148 -20.05 33.28 -32.51
C GLY A 148 -18.78 34.10 -32.30
#